data_AF-A0A382H4G5-F1
#
_entry.id   AF-A0A382H4G5-F1
#
_cell.length_a   1.000
_cell.length_b   1.000
_cell.length_c   1.000
_cell.angle_alpha   90.00
_cell.angle_beta   90.00
_cell.angle_gamma   90.00
#
_symmetry.space_group_name_H-M   'P 1'
#
loop_
_entity.id
_entity.type
_entity.pdbx_description
1 polymer ?
#
loop_
_entity_poly.entity_id
_entity_poly.type
_entity_poly.pdbx_seq_one_letter_code
_entity_poly.pdbx_strand_id
1 'polypeptide(L)'
;MSTPQASEEELGMWVRIGTDDKITLILPASEMGQQAHTGQAMLVAEELEADWNSIQVLHAPYHSEFINSAADPRNVQVTGGSSSISFWWEKLRQVGAGTREMLIEAAAQKWSVPASECKAESGRVRHSGSGRSLSYGQLASAAAKLNPPDDPALKSPDQFRMIGKSLPKLHTPARINGTAQYGIDVRRPGMRFAVVSQSPVFGGQVKSYDEAAAKTVNGVEAVVPIPNGVAVVADSTWHAKQGLEALKPTFEGGESAGLDSTKVTARLRAALDEMGKAEVTAEKVLDVEYEMPYLHHAAMEPMNCTAHVTADSCEIWAPTQSQHECMESAKDVTDLSEEQIRIHTVMLGGSFGRKQTRDYVEQALIVSKSLQKPVQVVWSREEDTQHGTYRPASMSRYQVGLGKDGMPVQ
;
A
#
# COMPACT_ATOMS: atom_id res chain seq x y z
N MET A 1 7.28 11.92 -22.78
CA MET A 1 8.23 11.22 -23.66
C MET A 1 8.74 9.99 -22.93
N SER A 2 8.77 8.87 -23.66
CA SER A 2 9.39 7.56 -23.37
C SER A 2 9.08 6.88 -22.03
N THR A 3 7.95 6.17 -21.94
CA THR A 3 8.02 4.81 -21.37
C THR A 3 8.63 3.92 -22.45
N PRO A 4 9.71 3.17 -22.18
CA PRO A 4 10.26 2.24 -23.15
C PRO A 4 9.20 1.18 -23.43
N GLN A 5 8.89 1.03 -24.71
CA GLN A 5 8.37 -0.20 -25.29
C GLN A 5 9.37 -1.32 -24.98
N ALA A 6 9.19 -1.99 -23.85
CA ALA A 6 9.55 -3.38 -23.68
C ALA A 6 8.21 -4.12 -23.60
N SER A 7 7.97 -5.05 -24.50
CA SER A 7 6.80 -5.92 -24.48
C SER A 7 6.60 -6.50 -23.08
N GLU A 8 5.36 -6.55 -22.60
CA GLU A 8 4.97 -7.14 -21.31
C GLU A 8 5.37 -8.62 -21.16
N GLU A 9 5.84 -9.24 -22.24
CA GLU A 9 6.17 -10.65 -22.36
C GLU A 9 7.69 -10.83 -22.43
N GLU A 10 8.35 -10.99 -21.28
CA GLU A 10 9.60 -11.78 -21.22
C GLU A 10 9.95 -12.40 -19.84
N LEU A 11 9.03 -12.36 -18.87
CA LEU A 11 8.65 -13.47 -17.96
C LEU A 11 7.70 -12.94 -16.87
N GLY A 12 6.55 -13.60 -16.70
CA GLY A 12 5.78 -13.70 -15.46
C GLY A 12 5.12 -12.44 -14.86
N MET A 13 3.96 -12.64 -14.22
CA MET A 13 3.32 -11.64 -13.36
C MET A 13 4.15 -11.30 -12.12
N TRP A 14 5.11 -12.15 -11.74
CA TRP A 14 5.89 -12.04 -10.50
C TRP A 14 7.39 -11.74 -10.68
N VAL A 15 8.02 -12.30 -11.72
CA VAL A 15 9.48 -12.21 -11.93
C VAL A 15 9.76 -12.00 -13.42
N ARG A 16 10.30 -10.83 -13.78
CA ARG A 16 10.76 -10.51 -15.14
C ARG A 16 12.28 -10.52 -15.18
N ILE A 17 12.87 -11.20 -16.16
CA ILE A 17 14.32 -11.30 -16.32
C ILE A 17 14.67 -10.68 -17.67
N GLY A 18 15.41 -9.57 -17.65
CA GLY A 18 15.89 -8.92 -18.87
C GLY A 18 17.06 -9.67 -19.49
N THR A 19 17.28 -9.47 -20.80
CA THR A 19 18.46 -9.99 -21.50
C THR A 19 19.77 -9.37 -21.01
N ASP A 20 19.69 -8.29 -20.23
CA ASP A 20 20.79 -7.61 -19.53
C ASP A 20 21.04 -8.18 -18.11
N ASP A 21 20.44 -9.34 -17.79
CA ASP A 21 20.49 -10.03 -16.50
C ASP A 21 19.85 -9.26 -15.33
N LYS A 22 19.12 -8.16 -15.58
CA LYS A 22 18.33 -7.48 -14.55
C LYS A 22 17.08 -8.29 -14.21
N ILE A 23 16.85 -8.49 -12.92
CA ILE A 23 15.73 -9.27 -12.39
C ILE A 23 14.76 -8.31 -11.71
N THR A 24 13.59 -8.12 -12.30
CA THR A 24 12.52 -7.29 -11.74
C THR A 24 11.53 -8.18 -11.01
N LEU A 25 11.39 -7.96 -9.69
CA LEU A 25 10.41 -8.64 -8.87
C LEU A 25 9.17 -7.75 -8.73
N ILE A 26 8.00 -8.31 -9.01
CA ILE A 26 6.71 -7.64 -8.87
C ILE A 26 6.12 -8.04 -7.53
N LEU A 27 6.05 -7.09 -6.60
CA LEU A 27 5.83 -7.36 -5.18
C LEU A 27 4.48 -6.81 -4.69
N PRO A 28 3.68 -7.61 -3.96
CA PRO A 28 2.29 -7.27 -3.64
C PRO A 28 2.15 -6.33 -2.44
N ALA A 29 3.11 -6.33 -1.51
CA ALA A 29 3.03 -5.50 -0.32
C ALA A 29 3.49 -4.07 -0.59
N SER A 30 2.79 -3.08 -0.03
CA SER A 30 3.13 -1.66 -0.17
C SER A 30 4.39 -1.32 0.63
N GLU A 31 5.27 -0.51 0.05
CA GLU A 31 6.48 -0.05 0.72
C GLU A 31 6.26 1.30 1.42
N MET A 32 6.33 1.27 2.75
CA MET A 32 6.02 2.42 3.62
C MET A 32 7.11 2.77 4.64
N GLY A 33 8.33 2.27 4.44
CA GLY A 33 9.45 2.44 5.36
C GLY A 33 9.75 1.21 6.23
N GLN A 34 8.92 0.18 6.15
CA GLN A 34 9.09 -1.09 6.86
C GLN A 34 10.00 -2.09 6.14
N GLN A 35 10.46 -1.76 4.93
CA GLN A 35 11.31 -2.63 4.10
C GLN A 35 10.60 -3.89 3.62
N ALA A 36 9.28 -3.82 3.42
CA ALA A 36 8.46 -4.92 2.92
C ALA A 36 8.95 -5.40 1.56
N HIS A 37 9.26 -4.48 0.63
CA HIS A 37 9.81 -4.86 -0.67
C HIS A 37 11.17 -5.56 -0.54
N THR A 38 12.03 -5.12 0.39
CA THR A 38 13.33 -5.78 0.61
C THR A 38 13.14 -7.19 1.16
N GLY A 39 12.31 -7.36 2.19
CA GLY A 39 12.02 -8.68 2.76
C GLY A 39 11.39 -9.64 1.74
N GLN A 40 10.38 -9.19 1.00
CA GLN A 40 9.74 -9.99 -0.05
C GLN A 40 10.71 -10.32 -1.20
N ALA A 41 11.55 -9.37 -1.62
CA ALA A 41 12.58 -9.63 -2.62
C ALA A 41 13.59 -10.68 -2.15
N MET A 42 13.98 -10.67 -0.87
CA MET A 42 14.89 -11.69 -0.32
C MET A 42 14.27 -13.09 -0.36
N LEU A 43 12.96 -13.24 -0.14
CA LEU A 43 12.28 -14.54 -0.26
C LEU A 43 12.39 -15.10 -1.68
N VAL A 44 12.07 -14.26 -2.68
CA VAL A 44 12.13 -14.68 -4.09
C VAL A 44 13.57 -14.91 -4.52
N ALA A 45 14.49 -13.98 -4.22
CA ALA A 45 15.89 -14.03 -4.65
C ALA A 45 16.67 -15.20 -4.01
N GLU A 46 16.37 -15.53 -2.75
CA GLU A 46 16.93 -16.72 -2.08
C GLU A 46 16.63 -17.98 -2.88
N GLU A 47 15.34 -18.21 -3.15
CA GLU A 47 14.90 -19.40 -3.87
C GLU A 47 15.31 -19.36 -5.34
N LEU A 48 15.29 -18.19 -5.96
CA LEU A 48 15.69 -18.00 -7.36
C LEU A 48 17.20 -18.22 -7.57
N GLU A 49 18.02 -18.35 -6.53
CA GLU A 49 19.49 -18.37 -6.66
C GLU A 49 20.01 -17.12 -7.38
N ALA A 50 19.34 -15.97 -7.19
CA ALA A 50 19.69 -14.72 -7.86
C ALA A 50 20.90 -14.02 -7.22
N ASP A 51 21.59 -13.18 -8.00
CA ASP A 51 22.50 -12.17 -7.43
C ASP A 51 21.66 -11.00 -6.88
N TRP A 52 21.87 -10.64 -5.61
CA TRP A 52 21.16 -9.52 -4.98
C TRP A 52 21.35 -8.20 -5.75
N ASN A 53 22.51 -7.99 -6.37
CA ASN A 53 22.83 -6.76 -7.08
C ASN A 53 22.13 -6.63 -8.45
N SER A 54 21.51 -7.71 -8.95
CA SER A 54 20.70 -7.67 -10.17
C SER A 54 19.22 -7.43 -9.89
N ILE A 55 18.80 -7.46 -8.62
CA ILE A 55 17.41 -7.29 -8.22
C ILE A 55 16.97 -5.81 -8.31
N GLN A 56 15.85 -5.61 -8.97
CA GLN A 56 15.03 -4.41 -8.89
C GLN A 56 13.58 -4.80 -8.58
N VAL A 57 12.79 -3.86 -8.07
CA VAL A 57 11.41 -4.13 -7.64
C VAL A 57 10.42 -3.17 -8.25
N LEU A 58 9.29 -3.71 -8.66
CA LEU A 58 8.09 -2.95 -8.98
C LEU A 58 6.99 -3.36 -8.00
N HIS A 59 6.13 -2.41 -7.68
CA HIS A 59 4.93 -2.74 -6.93
C HIS A 59 3.92 -3.42 -7.85
N ALA A 60 3.22 -4.42 -7.34
CA ALA A 60 2.25 -5.18 -8.12
C ALA A 60 1.05 -4.31 -8.55
N PRO A 61 0.58 -4.43 -9.81
CA PRO A 61 -0.68 -3.82 -10.21
C PRO A 61 -1.85 -4.45 -9.47
N TYR A 62 -3.04 -3.84 -9.55
CA TYR A 62 -4.25 -4.50 -9.08
C TYR A 62 -4.56 -5.71 -9.97
N HIS A 63 -4.56 -6.92 -9.39
CA HIS A 63 -4.88 -8.15 -10.09
C HIS A 63 -5.14 -9.29 -9.09
N SER A 64 -6.04 -10.20 -9.44
CA SER A 64 -6.44 -11.35 -8.60
C SER A 64 -5.28 -12.24 -8.17
N GLU A 65 -4.27 -12.42 -9.03
CA GLU A 65 -3.04 -13.16 -8.70
C GLU A 65 -2.31 -12.60 -7.46
N PHE A 66 -2.44 -11.29 -7.17
CA PHE A 66 -1.86 -10.67 -5.98
C PHE A 66 -2.79 -10.69 -4.76
N ILE A 67 -3.86 -11.48 -4.81
CA ILE A 67 -4.74 -11.79 -3.68
C ILE A 67 -4.35 -13.17 -3.14
N ASN A 68 -3.82 -13.20 -1.91
CA ASN A 68 -3.43 -14.46 -1.27
C ASN A 68 -4.51 -14.97 -0.29
N SER A 69 -5.61 -15.46 -0.85
CA SER A 69 -6.77 -15.95 -0.10
C SER A 69 -6.46 -17.10 0.87
N ALA A 70 -5.40 -17.87 0.61
CA ALA A 70 -4.97 -18.97 1.47
C ALA A 70 -4.37 -18.50 2.81
N ALA A 71 -3.76 -17.31 2.84
CA ALA A 71 -3.10 -16.77 4.03
C ALA A 71 -3.79 -15.53 4.60
N ASP A 72 -4.48 -14.76 3.75
CA ASP A 72 -5.14 -13.53 4.13
C ASP A 72 -6.67 -13.70 4.12
N PRO A 73 -7.33 -13.76 5.30
CA PRO A 73 -8.77 -13.96 5.38
C PRO A 73 -9.58 -12.78 4.81
N ARG A 74 -8.95 -11.63 4.56
CA ARG A 74 -9.61 -10.49 3.93
C ARG A 74 -9.89 -10.73 2.45
N ASN A 75 -9.14 -11.62 1.80
CA ASN A 75 -9.32 -12.01 0.39
C ASN A 75 -9.36 -10.81 -0.58
N VAL A 76 -8.52 -9.81 -0.34
CA VAL A 76 -8.38 -8.60 -1.18
C VAL A 76 -6.91 -8.20 -1.29
N GLN A 77 -6.57 -7.41 -2.30
CA GLN A 77 -5.21 -6.91 -2.48
C GLN A 77 -4.94 -5.71 -1.55
N VAL A 78 -4.33 -6.00 -0.40
CA VAL A 78 -4.09 -5.02 0.67
C VAL A 78 -2.83 -5.35 1.47
N THR A 79 -2.20 -4.31 2.02
CA THR A 79 -1.10 -4.41 2.98
C THR A 79 -1.59 -3.96 4.37
N GLY A 80 -1.51 -4.84 5.38
CA GLY A 80 -1.97 -4.51 6.73
C GLY A 80 -1.63 -5.59 7.76
N GLY A 81 -1.93 -5.35 9.04
CA GLY A 81 -1.76 -6.36 10.10
C GLY A 81 -0.33 -6.83 10.34
N SER A 82 0.68 -6.09 9.86
CA SER A 82 2.10 -6.48 9.89
C SER A 82 2.37 -7.83 9.22
N SER A 83 1.56 -8.21 8.22
CA SER A 83 1.58 -9.55 7.64
C SER A 83 2.28 -9.65 6.27
N SER A 84 2.92 -8.58 5.79
CA SER A 84 3.57 -8.51 4.46
C SER A 84 4.58 -9.64 4.20
N ILE A 85 5.21 -10.17 5.26
CA ILE A 85 6.13 -11.31 5.17
C ILE A 85 5.40 -12.62 5.50
N SER A 86 4.65 -12.69 6.61
CA SER A 86 4.02 -13.94 7.04
C SER A 86 2.98 -14.46 6.04
N PHE A 87 2.15 -13.58 5.46
CA PHE A 87 1.15 -14.00 4.47
C PHE A 87 1.78 -14.37 3.14
N TRP A 88 2.92 -13.80 2.78
CA TRP A 88 3.57 -14.02 1.48
C TRP A 88 4.75 -14.99 1.54
N TRP A 89 5.06 -15.53 2.72
CA TRP A 89 6.25 -16.35 2.98
C TRP A 89 6.35 -17.53 2.01
N GLU A 90 5.30 -18.31 1.91
CA GLU A 90 5.30 -19.54 1.13
C GLU A 90 5.19 -19.26 -0.38
N LYS A 91 4.17 -18.48 -0.78
CA LYS A 91 3.91 -18.13 -2.18
C LYS A 91 5.12 -17.50 -2.86
N LEU A 92 5.79 -16.52 -2.24
CA LEU A 92 6.95 -15.86 -2.86
C LEU A 92 8.18 -16.77 -2.96
N ARG A 93 8.34 -17.70 -2.02
CA ARG A 93 9.39 -18.71 -2.10
C ARG A 93 9.12 -19.71 -3.22
N GLN A 94 7.87 -20.16 -3.37
CA GLN A 94 7.43 -21.01 -4.48
C GLN A 94 7.64 -20.32 -5.83
N VAL A 95 7.31 -19.03 -5.95
CA VAL A 95 7.60 -18.22 -7.15
C VAL A 95 9.09 -18.24 -7.49
N GLY A 96 9.97 -18.00 -6.52
CA GLY A 96 11.42 -18.02 -6.74
C GLY A 96 11.95 -19.40 -7.15
N ALA A 97 11.50 -20.45 -6.45
CA ALA A 97 11.93 -21.82 -6.69
C ALA A 97 11.43 -22.35 -8.05
N GLY A 98 10.17 -22.09 -8.39
CA GLY A 98 9.60 -22.46 -9.69
C GLY A 98 10.29 -21.75 -10.85
N THR A 99 10.58 -20.45 -10.69
CA THR A 99 11.34 -19.70 -11.70
C THR A 99 12.75 -20.27 -11.88
N ARG A 100 13.44 -20.63 -10.78
CA ARG A 100 14.75 -21.30 -10.81
C ARG A 100 14.68 -22.63 -11.57
N GLU A 101 13.68 -23.46 -11.33
CA GLU A 101 13.51 -24.75 -12.00
C GLU A 101 13.26 -24.58 -13.50
N MET A 102 12.44 -23.61 -13.91
CA MET A 102 12.24 -23.28 -15.32
C MET A 102 13.55 -22.84 -16.00
N LEU A 103 14.39 -22.05 -15.32
CA LEU A 103 15.70 -21.63 -15.83
C LEU A 103 16.68 -22.82 -15.97
N ILE A 104 16.69 -23.72 -14.99
CA ILE A 104 17.49 -24.95 -15.02
C ILE A 104 17.07 -25.82 -16.19
N GLU A 105 15.76 -26.03 -16.38
CA GLU A 105 15.19 -26.82 -17.47
C GLU A 105 15.53 -26.20 -18.83
N ALA A 106 15.37 -24.90 -18.99
CA ALA A 106 15.74 -24.20 -20.23
C ALA A 106 17.24 -24.37 -20.57
N ALA A 107 18.12 -24.33 -19.56
CA ALA A 107 19.55 -24.57 -19.77
C ALA A 107 19.84 -26.03 -20.14
N ALA A 108 19.20 -26.98 -19.46
CA ALA A 108 19.33 -28.40 -19.70
C ALA A 108 18.90 -28.76 -21.13
N GLN A 109 17.76 -28.26 -21.59
CA GLN A 109 17.28 -28.42 -22.97
C GLN A 109 18.27 -27.84 -23.98
N LYS A 110 18.77 -26.61 -23.74
CA LYS A 110 19.74 -25.94 -24.62
C LYS A 110 21.07 -26.70 -24.73
N TRP A 111 21.45 -27.41 -23.68
CA TRP A 111 22.67 -28.20 -23.62
C TRP A 111 22.48 -29.68 -23.97
N SER A 112 21.23 -30.13 -24.12
CA SER A 112 20.85 -31.53 -24.31
C SER A 112 21.43 -32.45 -23.23
N VAL A 113 21.29 -32.05 -21.96
CA VAL A 113 21.73 -32.79 -20.76
C VAL A 113 20.58 -32.93 -19.76
N PRO A 114 20.64 -33.88 -18.81
CA PRO A 114 19.66 -33.95 -17.72
C PRO A 114 19.65 -32.68 -16.85
N ALA A 115 18.47 -32.22 -16.45
CA ALA A 115 18.30 -31.07 -15.55
C ALA A 115 19.01 -31.27 -14.20
N SER A 116 19.09 -32.51 -13.71
CA SER A 116 19.82 -32.88 -12.48
C SER A 116 21.33 -32.62 -12.55
N GLU A 117 21.90 -32.47 -13.74
CA GLU A 117 23.31 -32.10 -13.93
C GLU A 117 23.52 -30.58 -13.96
N CYS A 118 22.44 -29.79 -13.93
CA CYS A 118 22.46 -28.34 -13.97
C CYS A 118 22.18 -27.74 -12.58
N LYS A 119 22.96 -26.73 -12.19
CA LYS A 119 22.80 -26.03 -10.92
C LYS A 119 22.65 -24.53 -11.14
N ALA A 120 21.64 -23.94 -10.51
CA ALA A 120 21.48 -22.50 -10.43
C ALA A 120 22.34 -21.91 -9.30
N GLU A 121 23.04 -20.81 -9.58
CA GLU A 121 23.83 -20.06 -8.61
C GLU A 121 24.11 -18.64 -9.10
N SER A 122 23.84 -17.64 -8.25
CA SER A 122 24.14 -16.22 -8.48
C SER A 122 23.67 -15.67 -9.84
N GLY A 123 22.42 -15.94 -10.21
CA GLY A 123 21.82 -15.44 -11.46
C GLY A 123 22.26 -16.20 -12.71
N ARG A 124 22.80 -17.42 -12.56
CA ARG A 124 23.32 -18.25 -13.64
C ARG A 124 22.93 -19.70 -13.45
N VAL A 125 22.87 -20.44 -14.55
CA VAL A 125 22.84 -21.91 -14.53
C VAL A 125 24.19 -22.44 -15.00
N ARG A 126 24.71 -23.46 -14.32
CA ARG A 126 25.97 -24.13 -14.62
C ARG A 126 25.76 -25.63 -14.79
N HIS A 127 26.33 -26.19 -15.85
CA HIS A 127 26.37 -27.64 -16.05
C HIS A 127 27.56 -28.24 -15.31
N SER A 128 27.30 -29.18 -14.39
CA SER A 128 28.30 -29.75 -13.48
C SER A 128 29.37 -30.56 -14.22
N GLY A 129 28.97 -31.39 -15.19
CA GLY A 129 29.91 -32.26 -15.91
C GLY A 129 30.87 -31.51 -16.85
N SER A 130 30.38 -30.46 -17.52
CA SER A 130 31.19 -29.72 -18.53
C SER A 130 31.75 -28.38 -18.05
N GLY A 131 31.25 -27.85 -16.94
CA GLY A 131 31.57 -26.50 -16.47
C GLY A 131 30.94 -25.34 -17.25
N ARG A 132 30.25 -25.60 -18.39
CA ARG A 132 29.48 -24.60 -19.16
C ARG A 132 28.52 -23.82 -18.26
N SER A 133 28.33 -22.54 -18.56
CA SER A 133 27.39 -21.68 -17.83
C SER A 133 26.66 -20.72 -18.76
N LEU A 134 25.38 -20.49 -18.48
CA LEU A 134 24.53 -19.48 -19.10
C LEU A 134 23.97 -18.56 -18.01
N SER A 135 23.86 -17.27 -18.32
CA SER A 135 23.19 -16.32 -17.44
C SER A 135 21.66 -16.48 -17.50
N TYR A 136 20.94 -15.95 -16.53
CA TYR A 136 19.48 -15.97 -16.56
C TYR A 136 18.91 -15.19 -17.75
N GLY A 137 19.49 -14.04 -18.12
CA GLY A 137 19.08 -13.28 -19.31
C GLY A 137 19.26 -14.07 -20.61
N GLN A 138 20.28 -14.93 -20.71
CA GLN A 138 20.46 -15.83 -21.86
C GLN A 138 19.46 -17.00 -21.92
N LEU A 139 18.75 -17.24 -20.82
CA LEU A 139 17.77 -18.32 -20.65
C LEU A 139 16.33 -17.80 -20.60
N ALA A 140 16.12 -16.52 -20.30
CA ALA A 140 14.82 -15.90 -20.04
C ALA A 140 13.77 -16.23 -21.11
N SER A 141 14.03 -15.90 -22.38
CA SER A 141 13.07 -16.14 -23.47
C SER A 141 12.79 -17.63 -23.74
N ALA A 142 13.69 -18.54 -23.34
CA ALA A 142 13.45 -19.98 -23.42
C ALA A 142 12.63 -20.48 -22.23
N ALA A 143 12.99 -20.06 -21.00
CA ALA A 143 12.27 -20.37 -19.79
C ALA A 143 10.82 -19.85 -19.82
N ALA A 144 10.58 -18.68 -20.44
CA ALA A 144 9.25 -18.09 -20.63
C ALA A 144 8.24 -18.99 -21.36
N LYS A 145 8.73 -19.99 -22.11
CA LYS A 145 7.90 -20.92 -22.89
C LYS A 145 7.59 -22.21 -22.13
N LEU A 146 8.16 -22.39 -20.95
CA LEU A 146 7.94 -23.54 -20.09
C LEU A 146 6.75 -23.28 -19.16
N ASN A 147 6.07 -24.35 -18.76
CA ASN A 147 5.07 -24.25 -17.71
C ASN A 147 5.77 -24.19 -16.34
N PRO A 148 5.32 -23.32 -15.43
CA PRO A 148 5.78 -23.36 -14.05
C PRO A 148 5.48 -24.72 -13.40
N PRO A 149 6.37 -25.24 -12.53
CA PRO A 149 6.10 -26.44 -11.77
C PRO A 149 5.00 -26.20 -10.72
N ASP A 150 4.17 -27.22 -10.45
CA ASP A 150 3.08 -27.13 -9.47
C ASP A 150 3.57 -27.10 -8.02
N ASP A 151 4.64 -27.85 -7.72
CA ASP A 151 5.22 -27.99 -6.37
C ASP A 151 6.75 -27.87 -6.42
N PRO A 152 7.28 -26.65 -6.62
CA PRO A 152 8.72 -26.44 -6.70
C PRO A 152 9.40 -26.70 -5.36
N ALA A 153 10.59 -27.32 -5.41
CA ALA A 153 11.32 -27.68 -4.20
C ALA A 153 11.88 -26.42 -3.51
N LEU A 154 11.38 -26.14 -2.31
CA LEU A 154 11.84 -25.01 -1.49
C LEU A 154 13.13 -25.36 -0.73
N LYS A 155 13.97 -24.36 -0.51
CA LYS A 155 15.15 -24.50 0.35
C LYS A 155 14.78 -24.80 1.81
N SER A 156 15.61 -25.53 2.52
CA SER A 156 15.53 -25.62 3.99
C SER A 156 16.22 -24.42 4.65
N PRO A 157 15.89 -24.08 5.91
CA PRO A 157 16.51 -22.93 6.59
C PRO A 157 18.03 -22.95 6.65
N ASP A 158 18.66 -24.12 6.72
CA ASP A 158 20.11 -24.30 6.69
C ASP A 158 20.75 -24.00 5.32
N GLN A 159 19.95 -23.94 4.25
CA GLN A 159 20.39 -23.59 2.90
C GLN A 159 20.26 -22.08 2.61
N PHE A 160 19.63 -21.31 3.50
CA PHE A 160 19.43 -19.88 3.28
C PHE A 160 20.74 -19.10 3.34
N ARG A 161 20.96 -18.26 2.33
CA ARG A 161 22.13 -17.37 2.23
C ARG A 161 21.79 -15.90 2.42
N MET A 162 20.58 -15.49 2.03
CA MET A 162 20.02 -14.15 2.13
C MET A 162 19.01 -14.05 3.27
N ILE A 163 18.06 -14.99 3.38
CA ILE A 163 17.01 -14.95 4.40
C ILE A 163 17.64 -14.96 5.81
N GLY A 164 17.21 -14.04 6.66
CA GLY A 164 17.75 -13.86 8.02
C GLY A 164 19.11 -13.14 8.08
N LYS A 165 19.63 -12.64 6.95
CA LYS A 165 20.85 -11.83 6.89
C LYS A 165 20.53 -10.34 6.67
N SER A 166 21.46 -9.48 7.08
CA SER A 166 21.40 -8.05 6.81
C SER A 166 21.99 -7.75 5.43
N LEU A 167 21.14 -7.39 4.47
CA LEU A 167 21.54 -6.99 3.12
C LEU A 167 21.30 -5.48 2.89
N PRO A 168 22.00 -4.85 1.92
CA PRO A 168 21.67 -3.51 1.48
C PRO A 168 20.21 -3.43 1.04
N LYS A 169 19.46 -2.52 1.64
CA LYS A 169 18.02 -2.40 1.38
C LYS A 169 17.77 -1.72 0.05
N LEU A 170 16.85 -2.26 -0.74
CA LEU A 170 16.61 -1.85 -2.13
C LEU A 170 16.32 -0.35 -2.29
N HIS A 171 15.51 0.21 -1.39
CA HIS A 171 15.04 1.60 -1.50
C HIS A 171 15.92 2.60 -0.76
N THR A 172 16.93 2.16 -0.01
CA THR A 172 17.78 3.08 0.77
C THR A 172 18.48 4.11 -0.12
N PRO A 173 19.14 3.76 -1.24
CA PRO A 173 19.82 4.75 -2.08
C PRO A 173 18.89 5.88 -2.54
N ALA A 174 17.70 5.56 -3.05
CA ALA A 174 16.74 6.56 -3.52
C ALA A 174 16.17 7.45 -2.39
N ARG A 175 16.04 6.91 -1.18
CA ARG A 175 15.53 7.69 -0.03
C ARG A 175 16.54 8.69 0.51
N ILE A 176 17.83 8.35 0.49
CA ILE A 176 18.87 9.22 1.07
C ILE A 176 19.41 10.27 0.11
N ASN A 177 19.15 10.14 -1.19
CA ASN A 177 19.59 11.09 -2.22
C ASN A 177 18.44 11.94 -2.80
N GLY A 178 17.21 11.78 -2.28
CA GLY A 178 16.03 12.54 -2.71
C GLY A 178 15.43 12.13 -4.05
N THR A 179 15.84 10.99 -4.65
CA THR A 179 15.25 10.52 -5.92
C THR A 179 14.05 9.61 -5.74
N ALA A 180 13.77 9.16 -4.51
CA ALA A 180 12.55 8.41 -4.18
C ALA A 180 11.30 9.23 -4.54
N GLN A 181 10.37 8.60 -5.26
CA GLN A 181 9.10 9.22 -5.67
C GLN A 181 7.97 8.78 -4.73
N TYR A 182 7.36 9.74 -4.04
CA TYR A 182 6.17 9.56 -3.21
C TYR A 182 4.91 10.06 -3.95
N GLY A 183 3.73 9.88 -3.35
CA GLY A 183 2.46 10.35 -3.91
C GLY A 183 2.46 11.84 -4.24
N ILE A 184 3.05 12.65 -3.34
CA ILE A 184 3.12 14.10 -3.53
C ILE A 184 4.03 14.52 -4.70
N ASP A 185 4.97 13.66 -5.13
CA ASP A 185 5.92 13.96 -6.20
C ASP A 185 5.36 13.72 -7.60
N VAL A 186 4.20 13.06 -7.70
CA VAL A 186 3.57 12.76 -8.98
C VAL A 186 3.30 14.05 -9.77
N ARG A 187 3.75 14.10 -11.03
CA ARG A 187 3.48 15.20 -11.97
C ARG A 187 2.99 14.63 -13.29
N ARG A 188 1.88 15.16 -13.81
CA ARG A 188 1.31 14.80 -15.12
C ARG A 188 1.25 16.02 -16.05
N PRO A 189 1.37 15.86 -17.37
CA PRO A 189 1.12 16.95 -18.31
C PRO A 189 -0.29 17.53 -18.11
N GLY A 190 -0.38 18.86 -18.03
CA GLY A 190 -1.67 19.55 -17.85
C GLY A 190 -2.30 19.42 -16.47
N MET A 191 -1.58 18.87 -15.48
CA MET A 191 -2.10 18.61 -14.14
C MET A 191 -2.55 19.90 -13.43
N ARG A 192 -3.59 19.76 -12.60
CA ARG A 192 -4.01 20.75 -11.61
C ARG A 192 -3.80 20.25 -10.19
N PHE A 193 -3.78 21.17 -9.26
CA PHE A 193 -3.64 20.89 -7.84
C PHE A 193 -4.92 21.30 -7.14
N ALA A 194 -5.38 20.45 -6.24
CA ALA A 194 -6.55 20.71 -5.43
C ALA A 194 -6.22 20.61 -3.95
N VAL A 195 -6.78 21.52 -3.16
CA VAL A 195 -6.83 21.40 -1.70
C VAL A 195 -8.28 21.33 -1.26
N VAL A 196 -8.51 20.71 -0.11
CA VAL A 196 -9.87 20.45 0.40
C VAL A 196 -10.10 21.18 1.72
N SER A 197 -11.36 21.48 2.00
CA SER A 197 -11.86 21.75 3.34
C SER A 197 -13.11 20.93 3.57
N GLN A 198 -13.10 20.16 4.66
CA GLN A 198 -14.18 19.28 5.03
C GLN A 198 -14.86 19.76 6.31
N SER A 199 -16.07 19.25 6.55
CA SER A 199 -16.81 19.55 7.76
C SER A 199 -16.02 19.12 8.99
N PRO A 200 -15.79 20.02 9.97
CA PRO A 200 -15.05 19.68 11.20
C PRO A 200 -15.81 18.71 12.10
N VAL A 201 -17.10 18.46 11.81
CA VAL A 201 -17.95 17.47 12.47
C VAL A 201 -18.21 16.32 11.49
N PHE A 202 -17.95 15.08 11.93
CA PHE A 202 -18.20 13.89 11.12
C PHE A 202 -19.68 13.79 10.70
N GLY A 203 -19.89 13.53 9.40
CA GLY A 203 -21.22 13.50 8.78
C GLY A 203 -21.85 14.87 8.51
N GLY A 204 -21.17 15.97 8.85
CA GLY A 204 -21.64 17.32 8.54
C GLY A 204 -21.55 17.64 7.05
N GLN A 205 -22.33 18.62 6.61
CA GLN A 205 -22.46 19.00 5.20
C GLN A 205 -22.01 20.44 4.98
N VAL A 206 -21.62 20.75 3.75
CA VAL A 206 -21.36 22.13 3.34
C VAL A 206 -22.67 22.92 3.38
N LYS A 207 -22.68 24.02 4.13
CA LYS A 207 -23.80 24.95 4.21
C LYS A 207 -23.73 26.02 3.13
N SER A 208 -22.59 26.71 3.04
CA SER A 208 -22.38 27.79 2.08
C SER A 208 -20.89 28.11 1.93
N TYR A 209 -20.53 28.71 0.80
CA TYR A 209 -19.21 29.26 0.49
C TYR A 209 -19.32 30.40 -0.54
N ASP A 210 -18.28 31.21 -0.66
CA ASP A 210 -18.17 32.30 -1.64
C ASP A 210 -17.31 31.88 -2.85
N GLU A 211 -17.94 31.21 -3.80
CA GLU A 211 -17.25 30.74 -5.01
C GLU A 211 -16.69 31.89 -5.86
N ALA A 212 -17.39 33.03 -5.89
CA ALA A 212 -16.95 34.19 -6.64
C ALA A 212 -15.64 34.74 -6.08
N ALA A 213 -15.53 34.86 -4.75
CA ALA A 213 -14.29 35.28 -4.09
C ALA A 213 -13.13 34.32 -4.42
N ALA A 214 -13.35 33.00 -4.33
CA ALA A 214 -12.32 32.02 -4.69
C ALA A 214 -11.83 32.18 -6.14
N LYS A 215 -12.75 32.40 -7.09
CA LYS A 215 -12.44 32.60 -8.51
C LYS A 215 -11.72 33.91 -8.85
N THR A 216 -11.67 34.88 -7.92
CA THR A 216 -10.83 36.08 -8.10
C THR A 216 -9.35 35.82 -7.84
N VAL A 217 -9.01 34.73 -7.15
CA VAL A 217 -7.62 34.37 -6.85
C VAL A 217 -6.97 33.84 -8.13
N ASN A 218 -5.80 34.39 -8.45
CA ASN A 218 -5.05 33.99 -9.64
C ASN A 218 -4.78 32.48 -9.66
N GLY A 219 -4.94 31.86 -10.83
CA GLY A 219 -4.70 30.42 -11.02
C GLY A 219 -5.82 29.49 -10.54
N VAL A 220 -6.82 29.98 -9.79
CA VAL A 220 -8.00 29.18 -9.41
C VAL A 220 -8.85 28.91 -10.65
N GLU A 221 -9.13 27.64 -10.90
CA GLU A 221 -9.89 27.17 -12.06
C GLU A 221 -11.30 26.73 -11.68
N ALA A 222 -11.45 26.04 -10.55
CA ALA A 222 -12.73 25.47 -10.15
C ALA A 222 -12.86 25.35 -8.62
N VAL A 223 -14.12 25.33 -8.18
CA VAL A 223 -14.53 24.90 -6.85
C VAL A 223 -15.44 23.69 -7.06
N VAL A 224 -15.10 22.56 -6.46
CA VAL A 224 -15.77 21.29 -6.68
C VAL A 224 -16.30 20.75 -5.35
N PRO A 225 -17.63 20.57 -5.20
CA PRO A 225 -18.18 19.86 -4.06
C PRO A 225 -17.64 18.43 -3.96
N ILE A 226 -17.30 18.01 -2.75
CA ILE A 226 -16.85 16.65 -2.43
C ILE A 226 -17.69 16.14 -1.24
N PRO A 227 -17.66 14.84 -0.91
CA PRO A 227 -18.37 14.33 0.26
C PRO A 227 -17.99 15.11 1.52
N ASN A 228 -18.99 15.67 2.21
CA ASN A 228 -18.85 16.44 3.45
C ASN A 228 -17.93 17.68 3.34
N GLY A 229 -17.65 18.18 2.13
CA GLY A 229 -16.63 19.21 1.94
C GLY A 229 -16.63 19.88 0.57
N VAL A 230 -15.59 20.66 0.33
CA VAL A 230 -15.34 21.33 -0.94
C VAL A 230 -13.85 21.30 -1.28
N ALA A 231 -13.53 21.16 -2.56
CA ALA A 231 -12.19 21.26 -3.10
C ALA A 231 -12.02 22.54 -3.92
N VAL A 232 -10.88 23.21 -3.79
CA VAL A 232 -10.47 24.32 -4.67
C VAL A 232 -9.35 23.83 -5.57
N VAL A 233 -9.54 23.97 -6.88
CA VAL A 233 -8.62 23.50 -7.93
C VAL A 233 -7.92 24.69 -8.56
N ALA A 234 -6.60 24.61 -8.69
CA ALA A 234 -5.77 25.65 -9.29
C ALA A 234 -4.57 25.08 -10.06
N ASP A 235 -3.82 25.94 -10.73
CA ASP A 235 -2.56 25.61 -11.43
C ASP A 235 -1.37 25.30 -10.50
N SER A 236 -1.50 25.60 -9.20
CA SER A 236 -0.52 25.29 -8.16
C SER A 236 -1.21 25.03 -6.81
N THR A 237 -0.56 24.25 -5.93
CA THR A 237 -1.07 24.04 -4.57
C THR A 237 -1.17 25.35 -3.78
N TRP A 238 -0.29 26.32 -4.04
CA TRP A 238 -0.33 27.62 -3.38
C TRP A 238 -1.58 28.42 -3.76
N HIS A 239 -1.86 28.55 -5.07
CA HIS A 239 -3.07 29.23 -5.53
C HIS A 239 -4.34 28.53 -5.07
N ALA A 240 -4.34 27.18 -5.02
CA ALA A 240 -5.47 26.42 -4.49
C ALA A 240 -5.73 26.75 -3.01
N LYS A 241 -4.68 26.86 -2.18
CA LYS A 241 -4.79 27.28 -0.78
C LYS A 241 -5.33 28.70 -0.62
N GLN A 242 -4.79 29.66 -1.39
CA GLN A 242 -5.28 31.04 -1.36
C GLN A 242 -6.76 31.12 -1.80
N GLY A 243 -7.15 30.34 -2.80
CA GLY A 243 -8.53 30.21 -3.23
C GLY A 243 -9.43 29.64 -2.14
N LEU A 244 -8.97 28.62 -1.40
CA LEU A 244 -9.72 28.03 -0.29
C LEU A 244 -9.89 29.01 0.89
N GLU A 245 -8.88 29.81 1.19
CA GLU A 245 -8.97 30.88 2.19
C GLU A 245 -10.00 31.95 1.79
N ALA A 246 -10.07 32.30 0.50
CA ALA A 246 -11.07 33.22 -0.03
C ALA A 246 -12.48 32.61 -0.09
N LEU A 247 -12.58 31.29 -0.32
CA LEU A 247 -13.83 30.55 -0.45
C LEU A 247 -14.68 30.56 0.84
N LYS A 248 -14.03 30.51 2.01
CA LYS A 248 -14.67 30.55 3.34
C LYS A 248 -15.85 29.57 3.49
N PRO A 249 -15.64 28.26 3.30
CA PRO A 249 -16.70 27.29 3.49
C PRO A 249 -17.20 27.28 4.93
N THR A 250 -18.51 27.14 5.05
CA THR A 250 -19.22 26.95 6.32
C THR A 250 -19.96 25.62 6.27
N PHE A 251 -20.15 25.01 7.44
CA PHE A 251 -20.69 23.66 7.57
C PHE A 251 -21.84 23.62 8.57
N GLU A 252 -22.71 22.63 8.42
CA GLU A 252 -23.78 22.36 9.37
C GLU A 252 -24.07 20.86 9.51
N GLY A 253 -24.71 20.50 10.61
CA GLY A 253 -25.06 19.11 10.92
C GLY A 253 -23.86 18.25 11.37
N GLY A 254 -24.02 16.94 11.22
CA GLY A 254 -23.08 15.93 11.66
C GLY A 254 -23.55 15.18 12.91
N GLU A 255 -23.49 13.85 12.85
CA GLU A 255 -23.99 12.96 13.90
C GLU A 255 -23.19 13.06 15.20
N SER A 256 -21.93 13.51 15.08
CA SER A 256 -21.03 13.70 16.22
C SER A 256 -21.05 15.11 16.78
N ALA A 257 -22.02 15.95 16.42
CA ALA A 257 -22.08 17.33 16.90
C ALA A 257 -22.16 17.39 18.43
N GLY A 258 -21.22 18.14 19.04
CA GLY A 258 -21.11 18.25 20.50
C GLY A 258 -20.59 17.00 21.21
N LEU A 259 -20.06 16.00 20.48
CA LEU A 259 -19.29 14.91 21.09
C LEU A 259 -17.93 15.45 21.56
N ASP A 260 -17.54 15.08 22.77
CA ASP A 260 -16.24 15.43 23.36
C ASP A 260 -15.69 14.22 24.14
N SER A 261 -14.41 14.29 24.54
CA SER A 261 -13.76 13.20 25.26
C SER A 261 -14.48 12.84 26.56
N THR A 262 -15.02 13.82 27.30
CA THR A 262 -15.76 13.57 28.54
C THR A 262 -17.00 12.71 28.31
N LYS A 263 -17.78 13.01 27.27
CA LYS A 263 -18.97 12.22 26.90
C LYS A 263 -18.59 10.83 26.40
N VAL A 264 -17.50 10.69 25.65
CA VAL A 264 -17.00 9.39 25.18
C VAL A 264 -16.57 8.52 26.36
N THR A 265 -15.74 9.04 27.27
CA THR A 265 -15.30 8.33 28.47
C THR A 265 -16.47 7.91 29.34
N ALA A 266 -17.47 8.79 29.53
CA ALA A 266 -18.67 8.45 30.30
C ALA A 266 -19.48 7.31 29.67
N ARG A 267 -19.64 7.31 28.34
CA ARG A 267 -20.34 6.23 27.62
C ARG A 267 -19.58 4.90 27.72
N LEU A 268 -18.25 4.92 27.56
CA LEU A 268 -17.42 3.71 27.67
C LEU A 268 -17.47 3.13 29.09
N ARG A 269 -17.41 3.97 30.13
CA ARG A 269 -17.53 3.52 31.52
C ARG A 269 -18.91 2.93 31.81
N ALA A 270 -19.99 3.60 31.37
CA ALA A 270 -21.34 3.09 31.52
C ALA A 270 -21.51 1.71 30.85
N ALA A 271 -20.92 1.51 29.66
CA ALA A 271 -20.93 0.22 28.99
C ALA A 271 -20.17 -0.86 29.79
N LEU A 272 -19.03 -0.53 30.39
CA LEU A 272 -18.32 -1.46 31.29
C LEU A 272 -19.12 -1.77 32.56
N ASP A 273 -19.82 -0.79 33.12
CA ASP A 273 -20.71 -0.99 34.28
C ASP A 273 -21.86 -1.94 33.94
N GLU A 274 -22.47 -1.78 32.75
CA GLU A 274 -23.51 -2.68 32.24
C GLU A 274 -22.99 -4.11 32.01
N MET A 275 -21.77 -4.26 31.48
CA MET A 275 -21.11 -5.56 31.36
C MET A 275 -20.82 -6.22 32.72
N GLY A 276 -20.75 -5.42 33.79
CA GLY A 276 -20.50 -5.89 35.15
C GLY A 276 -19.04 -6.27 35.41
N LYS A 277 -18.84 -7.11 36.43
CA LYS A 277 -17.53 -7.68 36.79
C LYS A 277 -17.61 -9.19 36.73
N ALA A 278 -16.50 -9.84 36.37
CA ALA A 278 -16.38 -11.28 36.48
C ALA A 278 -16.32 -11.70 37.96
N GLU A 279 -16.87 -12.86 38.29
CA GLU A 279 -16.67 -13.49 39.59
C GLU A 279 -15.25 -14.07 39.67
N VAL A 280 -14.49 -13.66 40.69
CA VAL A 280 -13.12 -14.12 40.93
C VAL A 280 -13.05 -14.74 42.33
N THR A 281 -12.50 -15.95 42.44
CA THR A 281 -12.49 -16.75 43.67
C THR A 281 -11.18 -16.65 44.47
N ALA A 282 -10.25 -15.80 44.03
CA ALA A 282 -8.97 -15.60 44.71
C ALA A 282 -9.10 -14.74 45.98
N GLU A 283 -8.24 -14.99 46.97
CA GLU A 283 -8.22 -14.25 48.26
C GLU A 283 -7.90 -12.76 48.06
N LYS A 284 -7.05 -12.44 47.09
CA LYS A 284 -6.74 -11.07 46.68
C LYS A 284 -7.12 -10.88 45.22
N VAL A 285 -7.88 -9.82 44.94
CA VAL A 285 -8.31 -9.47 43.58
C VAL A 285 -7.80 -8.08 43.24
N LEU A 286 -7.15 -7.95 42.09
CA LEU A 286 -6.85 -6.67 41.47
C LEU A 286 -8.01 -6.32 40.53
N ASP A 287 -8.57 -5.13 40.70
CA ASP A 287 -9.64 -4.62 39.85
C ASP A 287 -9.17 -3.29 39.24
N VAL A 288 -8.93 -3.30 37.93
CA VAL A 288 -8.28 -2.20 37.22
C VAL A 288 -9.02 -1.85 35.95
N GLU A 289 -9.09 -0.55 35.69
CA GLU A 289 -9.60 0.02 34.45
C GLU A 289 -8.46 0.71 33.69
N TYR A 290 -8.40 0.46 32.39
CA TYR A 290 -7.48 1.10 31.47
C TYR A 290 -8.27 1.86 30.41
N GLU A 291 -7.85 3.09 30.13
CA GLU A 291 -8.44 3.93 29.09
C GLU A 291 -7.39 4.26 28.03
N MET A 292 -7.80 4.21 26.77
CA MET A 292 -7.02 4.70 25.63
C MET A 292 -7.84 5.75 24.88
N PRO A 293 -7.30 6.95 24.64
CA PRO A 293 -7.98 7.98 23.88
C PRO A 293 -7.95 7.67 22.38
N TYR A 294 -8.67 8.48 21.58
CA TYR A 294 -8.45 8.50 20.15
C TYR A 294 -6.98 8.82 19.83
N LEU A 295 -6.42 8.08 18.87
CA LEU A 295 -5.03 8.29 18.44
C LEU A 295 -4.96 8.52 16.94
N HIS A 296 -4.39 9.66 16.55
CA HIS A 296 -4.12 9.97 15.15
C HIS A 296 -2.88 9.25 14.65
N HIS A 297 -2.93 8.82 13.39
CA HIS A 297 -1.81 8.15 12.70
C HIS A 297 -0.62 9.08 12.46
N ALA A 298 -0.90 10.37 12.18
CA ALA A 298 0.09 11.43 11.99
C ALA A 298 1.24 11.03 11.04
N ALA A 299 0.90 10.48 9.88
CA ALA A 299 1.89 10.18 8.83
C ALA A 299 2.70 11.44 8.46
N MET A 300 3.95 11.26 8.04
CA MET A 300 4.79 12.40 7.66
C MET A 300 4.32 13.02 6.35
N GLU A 301 3.95 12.19 5.37
CA GLU A 301 3.27 12.62 4.15
C GLU A 301 1.75 12.72 4.39
N PRO A 302 1.15 13.92 4.31
CA PRO A 302 -0.30 14.09 4.40
C PRO A 302 -1.04 13.32 3.30
N MET A 303 -2.36 13.13 3.48
CA MET A 303 -3.17 12.49 2.46
C MET A 303 -3.07 13.23 1.11
N ASN A 304 -2.82 12.46 0.06
CA ASN A 304 -2.77 12.96 -1.30
C ASN A 304 -3.07 11.84 -2.29
N CYS A 305 -3.63 12.20 -3.43
CA CYS A 305 -3.84 11.30 -4.55
C CYS A 305 -3.87 12.10 -5.84
N THR A 306 -3.26 11.56 -6.90
CA THR A 306 -3.44 12.09 -8.26
C THR A 306 -4.38 11.18 -9.02
N ALA A 307 -5.42 11.73 -9.62
CA ALA A 307 -6.32 11.00 -10.50
C ALA A 307 -6.38 11.66 -11.87
N HIS A 308 -6.60 10.87 -12.92
CA HIS A 308 -6.91 11.32 -14.26
C HIS A 308 -8.09 10.51 -14.80
N VAL A 309 -9.28 11.11 -14.71
CA VAL A 309 -10.54 10.51 -15.14
C VAL A 309 -10.99 11.17 -16.44
N THR A 310 -11.27 10.34 -17.44
CA THR A 310 -11.93 10.72 -18.69
C THR A 310 -13.27 10.00 -18.80
N ALA A 311 -13.98 10.13 -19.93
CA ALA A 311 -15.19 9.35 -20.17
C ALA A 311 -14.92 7.83 -20.25
N ASP A 312 -13.72 7.43 -20.68
CA ASP A 312 -13.43 6.04 -21.07
C ASP A 312 -12.30 5.41 -20.26
N SER A 313 -11.62 6.17 -19.40
CA SER A 313 -10.45 5.72 -18.65
C SER A 313 -10.29 6.40 -17.30
N CYS A 314 -9.75 5.68 -16.33
CA CYS A 314 -9.34 6.21 -15.03
C CYS A 314 -7.92 5.77 -14.70
N GLU A 315 -7.02 6.72 -14.42
CA GLU A 315 -5.71 6.44 -13.86
C GLU A 315 -5.57 7.07 -12.47
N ILE A 316 -5.01 6.31 -11.53
CA ILE A 316 -4.85 6.70 -10.12
C ILE A 316 -3.38 6.52 -9.73
N TRP A 317 -2.74 7.55 -9.21
CA TRP A 317 -1.46 7.45 -8.52
C TRP A 317 -1.71 7.72 -7.03
N ALA A 318 -1.61 6.67 -6.22
CA ALA A 318 -1.96 6.73 -4.81
C ALA A 318 -0.84 6.15 -3.93
N PRO A 319 -0.43 6.85 -2.86
CA PRO A 319 0.41 6.29 -1.81
C PRO A 319 -0.40 5.36 -0.89
N THR A 320 -1.07 4.35 -1.45
CA THR A 320 -2.08 3.52 -0.76
C THR A 320 -1.49 2.27 -0.13
N GLN A 321 -2.17 1.75 0.90
CA GLN A 321 -1.99 0.38 1.39
C GLN A 321 -2.98 -0.62 0.76
N SER A 322 -4.07 -0.13 0.15
CA SER A 322 -5.16 -0.95 -0.36
C SER A 322 -5.47 -0.57 -1.80
N GLN A 323 -4.98 -1.39 -2.73
CA GLN A 323 -5.32 -1.27 -4.14
C GLN A 323 -6.78 -1.65 -4.39
N HIS A 324 -7.30 -2.61 -3.61
CA HIS A 324 -8.72 -2.97 -3.67
C HIS A 324 -9.63 -1.77 -3.39
N GLU A 325 -9.39 -1.05 -2.31
CA GLU A 325 -10.20 0.12 -1.96
C GLU A 325 -10.07 1.24 -3.00
N CYS A 326 -8.90 1.40 -3.63
CA CYS A 326 -8.75 2.33 -4.75
C CYS A 326 -9.58 1.92 -5.96
N MET A 327 -9.63 0.61 -6.27
CA MET A 327 -10.42 0.07 -7.37
C MET A 327 -11.92 0.24 -7.11
N GLU A 328 -12.39 -0.07 -5.91
CA GLU A 328 -13.80 0.12 -5.54
C GLU A 328 -14.20 1.60 -5.59
N SER A 329 -13.39 2.51 -5.04
CA SER A 329 -13.65 3.96 -5.19
C SER A 329 -13.67 4.42 -6.65
N ALA A 330 -12.81 3.86 -7.50
CA ALA A 330 -12.79 4.18 -8.92
C ALA A 330 -14.09 3.74 -9.60
N LYS A 331 -14.53 2.50 -9.36
CA LYS A 331 -15.80 1.97 -9.88
C LYS A 331 -16.98 2.80 -9.37
N ASP A 332 -17.06 3.03 -8.07
CA ASP A 332 -18.14 3.79 -7.42
C ASP A 332 -18.26 5.23 -7.97
N VAL A 333 -17.13 5.91 -8.21
CA VAL A 333 -17.13 7.30 -8.67
C VAL A 333 -17.30 7.42 -10.18
N THR A 334 -16.80 6.46 -10.96
CA THR A 334 -16.68 6.61 -12.43
C THR A 334 -17.64 5.76 -13.25
N ASP A 335 -18.21 4.70 -12.67
CA ASP A 335 -18.98 3.65 -13.35
C ASP A 335 -18.19 2.87 -14.42
N LEU A 336 -16.86 3.01 -14.44
CA LEU A 336 -15.98 2.32 -15.38
C LEU A 336 -15.71 0.87 -14.96
N SER A 337 -15.42 0.01 -15.94
CA SER A 337 -15.00 -1.37 -15.68
C SER A 337 -13.56 -1.43 -15.15
N GLU A 338 -13.18 -2.58 -14.59
CA GLU A 338 -11.84 -2.81 -14.04
C GLU A 338 -10.73 -2.63 -15.10
N GLU A 339 -10.99 -3.04 -16.34
CA GLU A 339 -10.06 -2.95 -17.46
C GLU A 339 -9.80 -1.50 -17.91
N GLN A 340 -10.72 -0.59 -17.58
CA GLN A 340 -10.62 0.85 -17.86
C GLN A 340 -9.92 1.62 -16.72
N ILE A 341 -9.63 0.96 -15.61
CA ILE A 341 -9.06 1.56 -14.40
C ILE A 341 -7.62 1.06 -14.21
N ARG A 342 -6.67 1.99 -14.05
CA ARG A 342 -5.27 1.69 -13.76
C ARG A 342 -4.83 2.33 -12.46
N ILE A 343 -4.36 1.49 -11.54
CA ILE A 343 -3.83 1.92 -10.24
C ILE A 343 -2.31 1.83 -10.25
N HIS A 344 -1.67 2.97 -10.04
CA HIS A 344 -0.23 3.13 -9.86
C HIS A 344 0.04 3.34 -8.37
N THR A 345 0.31 2.26 -7.64
CA THR A 345 0.75 2.36 -6.24
C THR A 345 2.16 2.94 -6.19
N VAL A 346 2.32 4.07 -5.51
CA VAL A 346 3.62 4.72 -5.31
C VAL A 346 4.09 4.56 -3.87
N MET A 347 5.36 4.90 -3.58
CA MET A 347 5.86 4.88 -2.21
C MET A 347 5.05 5.85 -1.34
N LEU A 348 4.94 5.53 -0.06
CA LEU A 348 4.15 6.32 0.88
C LEU A 348 4.98 6.77 2.09
N GLY A 349 4.83 8.03 2.48
CA GLY A 349 5.58 8.68 3.56
C GLY A 349 5.01 8.40 4.94
N GLY A 350 4.85 7.11 5.26
CA GLY A 350 4.18 6.63 6.46
C GLY A 350 2.67 6.46 6.28
N SER A 351 2.07 5.59 7.11
CA SER A 351 0.62 5.36 7.09
C SER A 351 0.07 4.96 8.45
N PHE A 352 0.70 3.98 9.11
CA PHE A 352 0.25 3.43 10.41
C PHE A 352 -1.18 2.86 10.40
N GLY A 353 -1.75 2.60 9.22
CA GLY A 353 -3.13 2.17 9.01
C GLY A 353 -3.99 3.19 8.26
N ARG A 354 -3.62 4.48 8.28
CA ARG A 354 -4.42 5.57 7.68
C ARG A 354 -4.68 5.40 6.19
N LYS A 355 -3.67 4.99 5.41
CA LYS A 355 -3.74 4.88 3.94
C LYS A 355 -4.34 3.55 3.46
N GLN A 356 -4.98 2.78 4.34
CA GLN A 356 -5.88 1.69 3.93
C GLN A 356 -7.26 2.20 3.50
N THR A 357 -7.65 3.39 3.97
CA THR A 357 -8.95 3.99 3.66
C THR A 357 -8.92 4.69 2.29
N ARG A 358 -10.10 4.97 1.76
CA ARG A 358 -10.30 5.38 0.35
C ARG A 358 -10.78 6.82 0.15
N ASP A 359 -11.06 7.53 1.24
CA ASP A 359 -11.62 8.88 1.28
C ASP A 359 -10.86 9.90 0.42
N TYR A 360 -9.53 9.95 0.54
CA TYR A 360 -8.70 10.88 -0.24
C TYR A 360 -8.59 10.49 -1.72
N VAL A 361 -8.80 9.21 -2.06
CA VAL A 361 -8.81 8.70 -3.43
C VAL A 361 -10.13 9.07 -4.10
N GLU A 362 -11.26 8.86 -3.42
CA GLU A 362 -12.59 9.29 -3.88
C GLU A 362 -12.62 10.78 -4.20
N GLN A 363 -12.05 11.62 -3.32
CA GLN A 363 -11.97 13.06 -3.57
C GLN A 363 -11.16 13.39 -4.83
N ALA A 364 -10.00 12.76 -5.05
CA ALA A 364 -9.21 12.98 -6.25
C ALA A 364 -9.95 12.54 -7.52
N LEU A 365 -10.65 11.40 -7.46
CA LEU A 365 -11.47 10.89 -8.55
C LEU A 365 -12.62 11.83 -8.90
N ILE A 366 -13.40 12.28 -7.90
CA ILE A 366 -14.53 13.21 -8.09
C ILE A 366 -14.05 14.51 -8.73
N VAL A 367 -12.99 15.09 -8.18
CA VAL A 367 -12.43 16.35 -8.70
C VAL A 367 -11.91 16.16 -10.12
N SER A 368 -11.12 15.11 -10.37
CA SER A 368 -10.61 14.82 -11.71
C SER A 368 -11.73 14.55 -12.73
N LYS A 369 -12.76 13.78 -12.37
CA LYS A 369 -13.93 13.48 -13.21
C LYS A 369 -14.67 14.76 -13.60
N SER A 370 -14.87 15.67 -12.65
CA SER A 370 -15.57 16.93 -12.89
C SER A 370 -14.84 17.87 -13.86
N LEU A 371 -13.50 17.84 -13.88
CA LEU A 371 -12.70 18.66 -14.81
C LEU A 371 -12.27 17.92 -16.09
N GLN A 372 -12.38 16.58 -16.11
CA GLN A 372 -11.77 15.71 -17.12
C GLN A 372 -10.27 16.00 -17.36
N LYS A 373 -9.54 16.21 -16.26
CA LYS A 373 -8.11 16.56 -16.26
C LYS A 373 -7.36 15.79 -15.17
N PRO A 374 -6.04 15.61 -15.29
CA PRO A 374 -5.24 15.11 -14.18
C PRO A 374 -5.27 16.10 -13.01
N VAL A 375 -5.68 15.66 -11.83
CA VAL A 375 -5.74 16.49 -10.62
C VAL A 375 -5.04 15.78 -9.47
N GLN A 376 -4.09 16.46 -8.81
CA GLN A 376 -3.52 16.03 -7.54
C GLN A 376 -4.26 16.73 -6.39
N VAL A 377 -5.05 15.97 -5.63
CA VAL A 377 -5.60 16.42 -4.35
C VAL A 377 -4.54 16.26 -3.26
N VAL A 378 -4.34 17.31 -2.46
CA VAL A 378 -3.43 17.31 -1.30
C VAL A 378 -4.16 17.90 -0.11
N TRP A 379 -4.17 17.18 1.01
CA TRP A 379 -4.68 17.69 2.27
C TRP A 379 -3.60 18.54 2.96
N SER A 380 -4.02 19.61 3.63
CA SER A 380 -3.12 20.30 4.56
C SER A 380 -2.84 19.41 5.77
N ARG A 381 -1.85 19.77 6.59
CA ARG A 381 -1.59 19.04 7.85
C ARG A 381 -2.76 19.18 8.82
N GLU A 382 -3.43 20.33 8.81
CA GLU A 382 -4.60 20.64 9.61
C GLU A 382 -5.77 19.76 9.18
N GLU A 383 -6.04 19.66 7.88
CA GLU A 383 -7.08 18.78 7.33
C GLU A 383 -6.80 17.30 7.63
N ASP A 384 -5.55 16.85 7.45
CA ASP A 384 -5.11 15.48 7.80
C ASP A 384 -5.31 15.17 9.28
N THR A 385 -5.00 16.13 10.15
CA THR A 385 -5.14 15.96 11.60
C THR A 385 -6.60 15.98 12.04
N GLN A 386 -7.44 16.84 11.46
CA GLN A 386 -8.86 17.01 11.81
C GLN A 386 -9.74 15.88 11.27
N HIS A 387 -9.40 15.32 10.10
CA HIS A 387 -10.20 14.31 9.41
C HIS A 387 -9.50 12.95 9.34
N GLY A 388 -8.65 12.66 10.34
CA GLY A 388 -8.02 11.37 10.48
C GLY A 388 -9.04 10.29 10.85
N THR A 389 -8.85 9.07 10.34
CA THR A 389 -9.58 7.89 10.82
C THR A 389 -8.93 7.37 12.09
N TYR A 390 -9.20 8.00 13.23
CA TYR A 390 -8.47 7.72 14.48
C TYR A 390 -8.61 6.27 14.93
N ARG A 391 -7.57 5.73 15.57
CA ARG A 391 -7.74 4.54 16.42
C ARG A 391 -8.83 4.86 17.45
N PRO A 392 -9.87 4.02 17.59
CA PRO A 392 -10.99 4.34 18.45
C PRO A 392 -10.55 4.45 19.91
N ALA A 393 -11.19 5.38 20.65
CA ALA A 393 -11.09 5.39 22.09
C ALA A 393 -11.68 4.09 22.67
N SER A 394 -11.05 3.54 23.69
CA SER A 394 -11.47 2.28 24.32
C SER A 394 -11.24 2.31 25.82
N MET A 395 -12.09 1.60 26.56
CA MET A 395 -11.89 1.34 27.98
C MET A 395 -12.03 -0.15 28.24
N SER A 396 -11.15 -0.70 29.07
CA SER A 396 -11.15 -2.12 29.47
C SER A 396 -11.12 -2.24 30.98
N ARG A 397 -11.87 -3.19 31.52
CA ARG A 397 -11.85 -3.55 32.94
C ARG A 397 -11.34 -4.98 33.10
N TYR A 398 -10.41 -5.20 34.03
CA TYR A 398 -9.87 -6.51 34.35
C TYR A 398 -10.03 -6.80 35.84
N GLN A 399 -10.61 -7.95 36.18
CA GLN A 399 -10.53 -8.56 37.50
C GLN A 399 -9.49 -9.68 37.44
N VAL A 400 -8.43 -9.57 38.23
CA VAL A 400 -7.32 -10.54 38.24
C VAL A 400 -7.18 -11.11 39.65
N GLY A 401 -7.34 -12.42 39.78
CA GLY A 401 -7.10 -13.12 41.04
C GLY A 401 -5.61 -13.29 41.28
N LEU A 402 -5.12 -12.95 42.46
CA LEU A 402 -3.70 -13.04 42.82
C LEU A 402 -3.44 -14.12 43.88
N GLY A 403 -2.39 -14.89 43.65
CA GLY A 403 -1.84 -15.84 44.62
C GLY A 403 -1.06 -15.16 45.74
N LYS A 404 -0.62 -15.95 46.73
CA LYS A 404 0.16 -15.46 47.88
C LYS A 404 1.52 -14.87 47.51
N ASP A 405 2.06 -15.28 46.37
CA ASP A 405 3.30 -14.76 45.77
C ASP A 405 3.08 -13.51 44.92
N GLY A 406 1.82 -13.08 44.74
CA GLY A 406 1.44 -11.92 43.94
C GLY A 406 1.27 -12.20 42.45
N MET A 407 1.38 -13.45 42.00
CA MET A 407 1.20 -13.82 40.60
C MET A 407 -0.28 -14.06 40.26
N PRO A 408 -0.72 -13.81 39.00
CA PRO A 408 -2.09 -14.11 38.56
C PRO A 408 -2.39 -15.62 38.67
N VAL A 409 -3.53 -15.94 39.28
CA VAL A 409 -4.06 -17.32 39.40
C VAL A 409 -5.43 -17.48 38.73
N GLN A 410 -6.08 -16.38 38.39
CA GLN A 410 -7.36 -16.32 37.68
C GLN A 410 -7.44 -15.05 36.85
#